data_AF-A0A7S3TDY2-F1
#
_entry.id   AF-A0A7S3TDY2-F1
#
_cell.length_a   1.000
_cell.length_b   1.000
_cell.length_c   1.000
_cell.angle_alpha   90.00
_cell.angle_beta   90.00
_cell.angle_gamma   90.00
#
_symmetry.space_group_name_H-M   'P 1'
#
loop_
_entity.id
_entity.type
_entity.pdbx_description
1 polymer ?
#
loop_
_entity_poly.entity_id
_entity_poly.type
_entity_poly.pdbx_seq_one_letter_code
_entity_poly.pdbx_strand_id
1 'polypeptide(L)'
;AYAKACGSYQATVGGESGEALSILTGMPCELIRFVGEDFHPEQLWRKLCGSRDSGFLMTCSTTTCSVKASWLQAFHVYSLLGVYEESVPGKGRVRLVKIQNPNRLTKWQGAWSESSSQWTPQLRQKLCREGGGDSRVFFMEFGDFLKQFAHCTICRLQANGWEERKQVSLAGGGQYRSGVSLRVSAKTDCSVSLVQPDERLARAPGSAPLIAAGFVVLQQDGNSVVEVA
;
A
#
# COMPACT_ATOMS: atom_id res chain seq x y z
N ALA A 1 -19.01 -6.78 -11.44
CA ALA A 1 -18.73 -5.60 -12.28
C ALA A 1 -17.31 -5.64 -12.84
N TYR A 2 -16.26 -5.65 -12.01
CA TYR A 2 -14.86 -5.67 -12.48
C TYR A 2 -14.54 -6.81 -13.46
N ALA A 3 -14.87 -8.06 -13.10
CA ALA A 3 -14.70 -9.21 -14.01
C ALA A 3 -15.42 -9.07 -15.35
N LYS A 4 -16.57 -8.36 -15.40
CA LYS A 4 -17.28 -8.07 -16.65
C LYS A 4 -16.49 -7.06 -17.50
N ALA A 5 -15.93 -6.03 -16.87
CA ALA A 5 -15.05 -5.07 -17.56
C ALA A 5 -13.77 -5.74 -18.09
N CYS A 6 -13.24 -6.74 -17.36
CA CYS A 6 -12.10 -7.54 -17.81
C CYS A 6 -12.47 -8.66 -18.82
N GLY A 7 -13.76 -8.87 -19.08
CA GLY A 7 -14.29 -9.89 -19.98
C GLY A 7 -14.45 -11.30 -19.38
N SER A 8 -13.84 -11.62 -18.23
CA SER A 8 -14.10 -12.86 -17.48
C SER A 8 -13.56 -12.80 -16.04
N TYR A 9 -13.98 -13.74 -15.19
CA TYR A 9 -13.37 -13.94 -13.86
C TYR A 9 -11.93 -14.46 -13.95
N GLN A 10 -11.61 -15.24 -14.98
CA GLN A 10 -10.24 -15.72 -15.19
C GLN A 10 -9.28 -14.54 -15.45
N ALA A 11 -9.75 -13.50 -16.13
CA ALA A 11 -8.97 -12.31 -16.40
C ALA A 11 -8.66 -11.48 -15.14
N THR A 12 -9.31 -11.73 -13.99
CA THR A 12 -9.04 -11.04 -12.73
C THR A 12 -8.08 -11.79 -11.82
N VAL A 13 -7.54 -12.92 -12.27
CA VAL A 13 -6.59 -13.73 -11.48
C VAL A 13 -5.22 -13.04 -11.44
N GLY A 14 -4.69 -12.87 -10.23
CA GLY A 14 -3.40 -12.23 -9.99
C GLY A 14 -3.45 -10.70 -10.06
N GLY A 15 -2.29 -10.09 -9.84
CA GLY A 15 -2.13 -8.63 -9.78
C GLY A 15 -1.73 -8.15 -8.39
N GLU A 16 -1.33 -6.88 -8.34
CA GLU A 16 -0.96 -6.21 -7.10
C GLU A 16 -2.16 -5.47 -6.50
N SER A 17 -2.21 -5.40 -5.18
CA SER A 17 -3.33 -4.75 -4.48
C SER A 17 -3.50 -3.27 -4.85
N GLY A 18 -2.41 -2.59 -5.22
CA GLY A 18 -2.44 -1.20 -5.71
C GLY A 18 -3.20 -1.02 -7.02
N GLU A 19 -3.18 -2.01 -7.93
CA GLU A 19 -3.95 -1.98 -9.18
C GLU A 19 -5.44 -1.92 -8.85
N ALA A 20 -5.91 -2.83 -8.00
CA ALA A 20 -7.30 -2.86 -7.57
C ALA A 20 -7.70 -1.59 -6.82
N LEU A 21 -6.88 -1.10 -5.89
CA LEU A 21 -7.16 0.12 -5.13
C LEU A 21 -7.27 1.35 -6.03
N SER A 22 -6.32 1.53 -6.96
CA SER A 22 -6.36 2.65 -7.91
C SER A 22 -7.58 2.60 -8.83
N ILE A 23 -8.00 1.42 -9.27
CA ILE A 23 -9.21 1.26 -10.10
C ILE A 23 -10.48 1.60 -9.31
N LEU A 24 -10.56 1.17 -8.05
CA LEU A 24 -11.74 1.36 -7.21
C LEU A 24 -11.87 2.78 -6.66
N THR A 25 -10.74 3.46 -6.44
CA THR A 25 -10.71 4.78 -5.79
C THR A 25 -10.36 5.92 -6.73
N GLY A 26 -9.72 5.63 -7.87
CA GLY A 26 -9.12 6.63 -8.74
C GLY A 26 -7.83 7.26 -8.19
N MET A 27 -7.34 6.82 -7.02
CA MET A 27 -6.24 7.45 -6.30
C MET A 27 -4.90 6.73 -6.51
N PRO A 28 -3.77 7.46 -6.45
CA PRO A 28 -2.45 6.87 -6.58
C PRO A 28 -2.13 5.94 -5.42
N CYS A 29 -1.41 4.87 -5.74
CA CYS A 29 -0.99 3.85 -4.79
C CYS A 29 0.53 3.73 -4.78
N GLU A 30 1.12 3.78 -3.59
CA GLU A 30 2.56 3.63 -3.38
C GLU A 30 2.85 2.22 -2.85
N LEU A 31 3.71 1.46 -3.54
CA LEU A 31 4.16 0.14 -3.11
C LEU A 31 5.53 0.25 -2.43
N ILE A 32 5.63 -0.22 -1.19
CA ILE A 32 6.85 -0.15 -0.38
C ILE A 32 7.31 -1.57 -0.07
N ARG A 33 8.45 -1.96 -0.66
CA ARG A 33 9.07 -3.27 -0.41
C ARG A 33 9.90 -3.23 0.89
N PHE A 34 9.86 -4.29 1.66
CA PHE A 34 10.60 -4.41 2.93
C PHE A 34 12.02 -4.96 2.73
N VAL A 35 12.54 -4.84 1.51
CA VAL A 35 13.86 -5.31 1.09
C VAL A 35 14.51 -4.23 0.22
N GLY A 36 15.84 -4.19 0.22
CA GLY A 36 16.63 -3.19 -0.51
C GLY A 36 17.45 -2.31 0.43
N GLU A 37 18.49 -1.67 -0.10
CA GLU A 37 19.41 -0.82 0.67
C GLU A 37 18.72 0.45 1.19
N ASP A 38 17.74 0.97 0.45
CA ASP A 38 16.98 2.17 0.82
C ASP A 38 15.85 1.89 1.82
N PHE A 39 15.63 0.62 2.20
CA PHE A 39 14.55 0.27 3.11
C PHE A 39 14.93 0.52 4.58
N HIS A 40 14.17 1.41 5.23
CA HIS A 40 14.34 1.72 6.64
C HIS A 40 13.06 1.48 7.46
N PRO A 41 13.06 0.52 8.42
CA PRO A 41 11.90 0.21 9.26
C PRO A 41 11.28 1.41 9.97
N GLU A 42 12.10 2.32 10.50
CA GLU A 42 11.61 3.52 11.20
C GLU A 42 10.93 4.53 10.27
N GLN A 43 11.40 4.63 9.02
CA GLN A 43 10.75 5.49 8.03
C GLN A 43 9.40 4.89 7.62
N LEU A 44 9.34 3.57 7.41
CA LEU A 44 8.09 2.87 7.16
C LEU A 44 7.11 3.06 8.32
N TRP A 45 7.53 2.86 9.57
CA TRP A 45 6.66 3.04 10.73
C TRP A 45 6.05 4.44 10.78
N ARG A 46 6.87 5.48 10.62
CA ARG A 46 6.40 6.87 10.54
C ARG A 46 5.40 7.08 9.39
N LYS A 47 5.69 6.53 8.22
CA LYS A 47 4.80 6.62 7.06
C LYS A 47 3.46 5.90 7.30
N LEU A 48 3.46 4.72 7.92
CA LEU A 48 2.24 4.00 8.29
C LEU A 48 1.41 4.77 9.33
N CYS A 49 2.05 5.37 10.33
CA CYS A 49 1.37 6.23 11.30
C CYS A 49 0.71 7.44 10.61
N GLY A 50 1.45 8.17 9.77
CA GLY A 50 0.90 9.32 9.03
C GLY A 50 -0.21 8.92 8.06
N SER A 51 -0.11 7.74 7.43
CA SER A 51 -1.14 7.20 6.53
C SER A 51 -2.41 6.83 7.29
N ARG A 52 -2.29 6.21 8.47
CA ARG A 52 -3.41 5.94 9.38
C ARG A 52 -4.11 7.25 9.78
N ASP A 53 -3.34 8.25 10.20
CA ASP A 53 -3.87 9.53 10.68
C ASP A 53 -4.56 10.33 9.56
N SER A 54 -4.09 10.14 8.31
CA SER A 54 -4.69 10.72 7.11
C SER A 54 -5.89 9.92 6.57
N GLY A 55 -6.20 8.76 7.15
CA GLY A 55 -7.29 7.89 6.70
C GLY A 55 -7.03 7.18 5.37
N PHE A 56 -5.77 6.99 4.99
CA PHE A 56 -5.40 6.28 3.77
C PHE A 56 -5.68 4.78 3.87
N LEU A 57 -5.98 4.14 2.75
CA LEU A 57 -6.13 2.69 2.71
C LEU A 57 -4.75 2.04 2.62
N MET A 58 -4.57 0.97 3.37
CA MET A 58 -3.32 0.23 3.38
C MET A 58 -3.58 -1.26 3.23
N THR A 59 -2.72 -1.92 2.47
CA THR A 59 -2.70 -3.38 2.29
C THR A 59 -1.28 -3.90 2.50
N CYS A 60 -1.16 -5.19 2.76
CA CYS A 60 0.13 -5.86 2.87
C CYS A 60 0.07 -7.24 2.22
N SER A 61 1.17 -7.64 1.59
CA SER A 61 1.21 -8.86 0.79
C SER A 61 2.32 -9.78 1.27
N THR A 62 2.00 -11.07 1.32
CA THR A 62 2.98 -12.14 1.49
C THR A 62 3.50 -12.56 0.11
N THR A 63 4.78 -12.93 -0.01
CA THR A 63 5.35 -13.47 -1.25
C THR A 63 5.54 -14.97 -1.11
N THR A 64 6.61 -15.41 -0.46
CA THR A 64 6.93 -16.82 -0.26
C THR A 64 6.64 -17.28 1.17
N CYS A 65 6.42 -18.59 1.36
CA CYS A 65 6.41 -19.25 2.67
C CYS A 65 7.83 -19.22 3.29
N SER A 66 8.39 -18.05 3.58
CA SER A 66 9.75 -17.93 4.11
C SER A 66 9.88 -18.40 5.56
N VAL A 67 8.77 -18.78 6.21
CA VAL A 67 8.81 -19.42 7.52
C VAL A 67 8.03 -20.72 7.45
N LYS A 68 8.70 -21.85 7.71
CA LYS A 68 8.12 -23.20 7.92
C LYS A 68 7.04 -23.25 9.05
N ALA A 69 6.68 -22.10 9.62
CA ALA A 69 5.74 -21.89 10.72
C ALA A 69 4.83 -20.66 10.52
N SER A 70 4.67 -20.12 9.30
CA SER A 70 3.78 -18.98 9.09
C SER A 70 2.33 -19.43 8.99
N TRP A 71 1.51 -19.09 9.97
CA TRP A 71 0.05 -19.24 9.96
C TRP A 71 -0.66 -18.30 8.96
N LEU A 72 0.07 -17.80 7.97
CA LEU A 72 -0.40 -16.87 6.96
C LEU A 72 -0.36 -17.57 5.61
N GLN A 73 -1.37 -17.32 4.79
CA GLN A 73 -1.40 -17.77 3.40
C GLN A 73 -0.31 -17.05 2.59
N ALA A 74 0.45 -17.81 1.80
CA ALA A 74 1.44 -17.28 0.86
C ALA A 74 0.78 -16.71 -0.39
N PHE A 75 1.50 -15.79 -1.07
CA PHE A 75 1.01 -15.05 -2.23
C PHE A 75 -0.40 -14.46 -1.98
N HIS A 76 -0.58 -13.85 -0.82
CA HIS A 76 -1.89 -13.38 -0.38
C HIS A 76 -1.86 -11.93 0.11
N VAL A 77 -2.91 -11.20 -0.23
CA VAL A 77 -3.10 -9.80 0.15
C VAL A 77 -3.98 -9.75 1.40
N TYR A 78 -3.56 -8.95 2.37
CA TYR A 78 -4.29 -8.65 3.59
C TYR A 78 -4.55 -7.14 3.67
N SER A 79 -5.58 -6.75 4.42
CA SER A 79 -5.82 -5.33 4.72
C SER A 79 -5.02 -4.92 5.96
N LEU A 80 -4.27 -3.84 5.88
CA LEU A 80 -3.57 -3.25 7.01
C LEU A 80 -4.49 -2.18 7.62
N LEU A 81 -5.20 -2.55 8.69
CA LEU A 81 -6.25 -1.73 9.28
C LEU A 81 -5.73 -0.63 10.20
N GLY A 82 -4.50 -0.77 10.71
CA GLY A 82 -3.93 0.24 11.59
C GLY A 82 -2.60 -0.18 12.19
N VAL A 83 -1.93 0.83 12.76
CA VAL A 83 -0.68 0.69 13.50
C VAL A 83 -0.84 1.37 14.87
N TYR A 84 -0.24 0.81 15.91
CA TYR A 84 -0.40 1.26 17.29
C TYR A 84 0.92 1.17 18.04
N GLU A 85 1.27 2.19 18.81
CA GLU A 85 2.40 2.15 19.73
C GLU A 85 1.85 2.22 21.16
N GLU A 86 2.13 1.19 21.96
CA GLU A 86 1.55 1.00 23.29
C GLU A 86 2.62 0.68 24.32
N SER A 87 2.43 1.12 25.56
CA SER A 87 3.30 0.75 26.68
C SER A 87 2.76 -0.50 27.38
N VAL A 88 3.57 -1.56 27.43
CA VAL A 88 3.22 -2.85 28.01
C VAL A 88 4.03 -3.06 29.29
N PRO A 89 3.38 -3.32 30.44
CA PRO A 89 4.08 -3.64 31.68
C PRO A 89 5.09 -4.79 31.50
N GLY A 90 6.32 -4.59 31.95
CA GLY A 90 7.40 -5.58 31.85
C GLY A 90 8.05 -5.74 30.47
N LYS A 91 7.49 -5.16 29.40
CA LYS A 91 8.03 -5.25 28.03
C LYS A 91 8.41 -3.89 27.44
N GLY A 92 7.91 -2.79 28.01
CA GLY A 92 8.17 -1.43 27.53
C GLY A 92 7.26 -1.04 26.36
N ARG A 93 7.72 -0.16 25.47
CA ARG A 93 6.95 0.23 24.29
C ARG A 93 6.96 -0.87 23.23
N VAL A 94 5.78 -1.22 22.74
CA VAL A 94 5.59 -2.17 21.64
C VAL A 94 4.87 -1.50 20.48
N ARG A 95 5.25 -1.88 19.26
CA ARG A 95 4.64 -1.42 18.02
C ARG A 95 3.83 -2.56 17.42
N LEU A 96 2.53 -2.39 17.34
CA LEU A 96 1.58 -3.39 16.86
C LEU A 96 0.99 -2.97 15.52
N VAL A 97 0.84 -3.93 14.63
CA VAL A 97 0.07 -3.77 13.39
C VAL A 97 -1.22 -4.58 13.50
N LYS A 98 -2.32 -4.00 13.02
CA LYS A 98 -3.64 -4.63 12.98
C LYS A 98 -3.96 -5.00 11.54
N ILE A 99 -4.16 -6.28 11.29
CA ILE A 99 -4.28 -6.84 9.94
C ILE A 99 -5.59 -7.63 9.85
N GLN A 100 -6.25 -7.58 8.70
CA GLN A 100 -7.42 -8.40 8.40
C GLN A 100 -7.12 -9.33 7.22
N ASN A 101 -7.39 -10.62 7.44
CA ASN A 101 -7.40 -11.62 6.38
C ASN A 101 -8.75 -11.57 5.64
N PRO A 102 -8.78 -11.31 4.32
CA PRO A 102 -10.05 -11.35 3.58
C PRO A 102 -10.68 -12.76 3.61
N ASN A 103 -9.85 -13.80 3.71
CA ASN A 103 -10.26 -15.18 3.85
C ASN A 103 -10.37 -15.58 5.33
N ARG A 104 -11.36 -16.40 5.72
CA ARG A 104 -11.47 -16.92 7.10
C ARG A 104 -10.58 -18.14 7.38
N LEU A 105 -9.62 -18.42 6.50
CA LEU A 105 -8.94 -19.72 6.46
C LEU A 105 -7.80 -19.81 7.47
N THR A 106 -7.08 -18.71 7.71
CA THR A 106 -5.88 -18.73 8.53
C THR A 106 -5.79 -17.49 9.43
N LYS A 107 -5.31 -17.69 10.66
CA LYS A 107 -5.08 -16.63 11.65
C LYS A 107 -3.67 -16.72 12.18
N TRP A 108 -3.07 -15.56 12.47
CA TRP A 108 -1.83 -15.47 13.22
C TRP A 108 -1.95 -16.10 14.62
N GLN A 109 -1.07 -17.04 14.95
CA GLN A 109 -1.01 -17.71 16.26
C GLN A 109 0.22 -17.30 17.11
N GLY A 110 1.02 -16.34 16.64
CA GLY A 110 2.22 -15.88 17.34
C GLY A 110 1.94 -14.84 18.44
N ALA A 111 2.93 -14.00 18.74
CA ALA A 111 2.80 -12.88 19.67
C ALA A 111 1.62 -11.97 19.28
N TRP A 112 0.78 -11.59 20.26
CA TRP A 112 -0.42 -10.76 20.04
C TRP A 112 -1.54 -11.41 19.20
N SER A 113 -1.49 -12.73 18.99
CA SER A 113 -2.64 -13.50 18.53
C SER A 113 -3.82 -13.41 19.50
N GLU A 114 -5.01 -13.85 19.06
CA GLU A 114 -6.23 -13.84 19.88
C GLU A 114 -6.10 -14.64 21.19
N SER A 115 -5.27 -15.68 21.24
CA SER A 115 -5.01 -16.50 22.43
C SER A 115 -3.73 -16.11 23.17
N SER A 116 -3.01 -15.08 22.71
CA SER A 116 -1.72 -14.71 23.28
C SER A 116 -1.85 -14.17 24.71
N SER A 117 -1.01 -14.68 25.61
CA SER A 117 -0.88 -14.18 26.99
C SER A 117 -0.27 -12.77 27.10
N GLN A 118 0.18 -12.19 25.99
CA GLN A 118 0.74 -10.84 25.96
C GLN A 118 -0.33 -9.74 26.08
N TRP A 119 -1.60 -10.08 25.84
CA TRP A 119 -2.71 -9.15 26.01
C TRP A 119 -2.96 -8.87 27.49
N THR A 120 -2.89 -7.60 27.88
CA THR A 120 -3.53 -7.14 29.12
C THR A 120 -5.02 -6.88 28.86
N PRO A 121 -5.90 -7.01 29.87
CA PRO A 121 -7.31 -6.66 29.73
C PRO A 121 -7.53 -5.24 29.17
N GLN A 122 -6.72 -4.29 29.62
CA GLN A 122 -6.79 -2.88 29.20
C GLN A 122 -6.42 -2.70 27.72
N LEU A 123 -5.33 -3.32 27.26
CA LEU A 123 -4.93 -3.23 25.85
C LEU A 123 -5.91 -3.96 24.94
N ARG A 124 -6.44 -5.10 25.41
CA ARG A 124 -7.47 -5.83 24.68
C ARG A 124 -8.73 -4.98 24.52
N GLN A 125 -9.21 -4.33 25.58
CA GLN A 125 -10.37 -3.44 25.49
C GLN A 125 -10.10 -2.22 24.60
N LYS A 126 -8.88 -1.66 24.66
CA LYS A 126 -8.50 -0.49 23.87
C LYS A 126 -8.40 -0.78 22.37
N LEU A 127 -7.78 -1.89 21.99
CA LEU A 127 -7.42 -2.17 20.59
C LEU A 127 -8.38 -3.14 19.89
N CYS A 128 -8.99 -4.05 20.64
CA CYS A 128 -9.99 -4.98 20.14
C CYS A 128 -11.38 -4.41 20.44
N ARG A 129 -12.30 -4.45 19.46
CA ARG A 129 -13.69 -4.06 19.71
C ARG A 129 -14.31 -4.98 20.77
N GLU A 130 -15.17 -4.42 21.63
CA GLU A 130 -15.98 -5.19 22.56
C GLU A 130 -16.87 -6.17 21.77
N GLY A 131 -16.82 -7.47 22.12
CA GLY A 131 -17.64 -8.51 21.49
C GLY A 131 -16.91 -9.66 20.80
N GLY A 132 -15.58 -9.75 20.89
CA GLY A 132 -14.82 -10.81 20.21
C GLY A 132 -14.62 -10.45 18.74
N GLY A 133 -13.37 -10.18 18.37
CA GLY A 133 -13.01 -9.65 17.06
C GLY A 133 -13.55 -10.51 15.92
N ASP A 134 -13.91 -9.85 14.81
CA ASP A 134 -14.06 -10.53 13.52
C ASP A 134 -12.91 -11.52 13.38
N SER A 135 -13.22 -12.82 13.21
CA SER A 135 -12.25 -13.90 13.25
C SER A 135 -11.12 -13.75 12.23
N ARG A 136 -11.28 -12.80 11.30
CA ARG A 136 -10.34 -12.38 10.27
C ARG A 136 -9.27 -11.40 10.74
N VAL A 137 -9.49 -10.67 11.84
CA VAL A 137 -8.61 -9.60 12.32
C VAL A 137 -7.65 -10.13 13.37
N PHE A 138 -6.37 -9.83 13.20
CA PHE A 138 -5.32 -10.18 14.17
C PHE A 138 -4.33 -9.02 14.33
N PHE A 139 -3.54 -9.11 15.40
CA PHE A 139 -2.43 -8.21 15.66
C PHE A 139 -1.12 -9.00 15.65
N MET A 140 -0.03 -8.32 15.32
CA MET A 140 1.34 -8.82 15.50
C MET A 140 2.27 -7.64 15.76
N GLU A 141 3.48 -7.93 16.22
CA GLU A 141 4.50 -6.90 16.36
C GLU A 141 5.00 -6.44 15.00
N PHE A 142 5.39 -5.17 14.90
CA PHE A 142 5.96 -4.60 13.68
C PHE A 142 7.21 -5.36 13.22
N GLY A 143 8.02 -5.87 14.16
CA GLY A 143 9.17 -6.71 13.82
C GLY A 143 8.79 -8.05 13.17
N ASP A 144 7.67 -8.66 13.57
CA ASP A 144 7.16 -9.87 12.93
C ASP A 144 6.51 -9.55 11.59
N PHE A 145 5.81 -8.41 11.48
CA PHE A 145 5.25 -7.93 10.22
C PHE A 145 6.31 -7.83 9.12
N LEU A 146 7.48 -7.26 9.41
CA LEU A 146 8.57 -7.15 8.44
C LEU A 146 9.17 -8.50 8.02
N LYS A 147 9.03 -9.54 8.84
CA LYS A 147 9.52 -10.89 8.52
C LYS A 147 8.50 -11.70 7.72
N GLN A 148 7.21 -11.48 7.97
CA GLN A 148 6.12 -12.27 7.40
C GLN A 148 5.59 -11.70 6.09
N PHE A 149 5.66 -10.38 5.91
CA PHE A 149 5.17 -9.68 4.73
C PHE A 149 6.35 -9.19 3.89
N ALA A 150 6.17 -9.11 2.57
CA ALA A 150 7.21 -8.67 1.66
C ALA A 150 7.11 -7.17 1.33
N HIS A 151 5.89 -6.65 1.33
CA HIS A 151 5.60 -5.25 1.01
C HIS A 151 4.25 -4.82 1.56
N CYS A 152 4.05 -3.52 1.62
CA CYS A 152 2.74 -2.89 1.79
C CYS A 152 2.42 -1.96 0.62
N THR A 153 1.14 -1.73 0.38
CA THR A 153 0.67 -0.69 -0.53
C THR A 153 -0.14 0.34 0.24
N ILE A 154 0.10 1.62 -0.02
CA ILE A 154 -0.61 2.74 0.57
C ILE A 154 -1.36 3.47 -0.55
N CYS A 155 -2.68 3.45 -0.51
CA CYS A 155 -3.52 4.22 -1.41
C CYS A 155 -3.84 5.57 -0.75
N ARG A 156 -3.32 6.65 -1.33
CA ARG A 156 -3.46 8.01 -0.81
C ARG A 156 -4.86 8.54 -1.11
N LEU A 157 -5.84 8.08 -0.34
CA LEU A 157 -7.21 8.58 -0.45
C LEU A 157 -7.24 10.09 -0.32
N GLN A 158 -8.07 10.75 -1.12
CA GLN A 158 -8.15 12.19 -1.11
C GLN A 158 -8.72 12.65 0.24
N ALA A 159 -7.89 13.34 1.02
CA ALA A 159 -8.39 14.18 2.11
C ALA A 159 -8.82 15.53 1.54
N ASN A 160 -9.62 16.30 2.28
CA ASN A 160 -9.96 17.66 1.87
C ASN A 160 -8.67 18.49 1.62
N GLY A 161 -8.61 19.21 0.50
CA GLY A 161 -7.49 20.13 0.19
C GLY A 161 -6.43 19.62 -0.79
N TRP A 162 -6.62 18.46 -1.42
CA TRP A 162 -5.73 18.01 -2.51
C TRP A 162 -6.16 18.61 -3.84
N GLU A 163 -5.20 19.16 -4.58
CA GLU A 163 -5.38 19.52 -6.00
C GLU A 163 -4.92 18.38 -6.90
N GLU A 164 -5.82 17.92 -7.78
CA GLU A 164 -5.50 16.94 -8.81
C GLU A 164 -5.27 17.64 -10.16
N ARG A 165 -4.26 17.18 -10.90
CA ARG A 165 -4.05 17.52 -12.31
C ARG A 165 -3.78 16.23 -13.09
N LYS A 166 -4.58 15.97 -14.12
CA LYS A 166 -4.44 14.81 -15.02
C LYS A 166 -4.13 15.30 -16.43
N GLN A 167 -3.10 14.73 -17.06
CA GLN A 167 -2.76 14.96 -18.47
C GLN A 167 -2.58 13.62 -19.18
N VAL A 168 -3.20 13.45 -20.35
CA VAL A 168 -3.48 12.12 -20.94
C VAL A 168 -2.80 11.86 -22.30
N SER A 169 -2.02 12.79 -22.87
CA SER A 169 -1.47 12.59 -24.22
C SER A 169 0.03 12.30 -24.26
N LEU A 170 0.41 11.08 -24.63
CA LEU A 170 1.73 10.75 -25.17
C LEU A 170 1.56 10.26 -26.61
N ALA A 171 1.60 11.15 -27.60
CA ALA A 171 1.53 10.77 -29.01
C ALA A 171 2.74 9.90 -29.44
N GLY A 172 2.53 8.94 -30.36
CA GLY A 172 3.55 8.01 -30.85
C GLY A 172 4.75 8.67 -31.54
N GLY A 173 5.96 8.16 -31.29
CA GLY A 173 7.21 8.47 -32.03
C GLY A 173 8.13 9.51 -31.39
N GLY A 174 9.25 9.09 -30.79
CA GLY A 174 10.32 9.99 -30.28
C GLY A 174 10.80 9.67 -28.85
N GLN A 175 12.07 10.02 -28.56
CA GLN A 175 12.85 9.61 -27.37
C GLN A 175 12.44 10.32 -26.06
N TYR A 176 11.74 11.46 -26.11
CA TYR A 176 11.07 12.13 -24.98
C TYR A 176 9.88 12.94 -25.52
N ARG A 177 8.68 12.79 -24.95
CA ARG A 177 7.41 13.16 -25.63
C ARG A 177 6.64 14.35 -25.06
N SER A 178 6.67 14.59 -23.75
CA SER A 178 5.92 15.71 -23.13
C SER A 178 6.29 15.85 -21.66
N GLY A 179 6.33 17.09 -21.16
CA GLY A 179 6.47 17.40 -19.73
C GLY A 179 5.29 18.23 -19.23
N VAL A 180 5.07 18.19 -17.92
CA VAL A 180 4.11 19.06 -17.22
C VAL A 180 4.90 19.98 -16.32
N SER A 181 4.70 21.29 -16.43
CA SER A 181 5.28 22.24 -15.48
C SER A 181 4.35 22.35 -14.27
N LEU A 182 4.89 22.06 -13.09
CA LEU A 182 4.20 22.20 -11.81
C LEU A 182 4.81 23.40 -11.08
N ARG A 183 4.02 24.46 -10.89
CA ARG A 183 4.42 25.61 -10.08
C ARG A 183 3.90 25.43 -8.66
N VAL A 184 4.82 25.40 -7.70
CA VAL A 184 4.49 25.30 -6.28
C VAL A 184 4.83 26.63 -5.60
N SER A 185 3.86 27.29 -4.98
CA SER A 185 4.03 28.62 -4.36
C SER A 185 4.54 28.58 -2.92
N ALA A 186 4.50 27.42 -2.27
CA ALA A 186 4.96 27.18 -0.91
C ALA A 186 5.56 25.78 -0.80
N LYS A 187 6.13 25.42 0.35
CA LYS A 187 6.59 24.04 0.58
C LYS A 187 5.38 23.11 0.57
N THR A 188 5.33 22.18 -0.39
CA THR A 188 4.20 21.27 -0.59
C THR A 188 4.69 19.85 -0.76
N ASP A 189 4.02 18.91 -0.10
CA ASP A 189 4.19 17.48 -0.37
C ASP A 189 3.44 17.14 -1.66
N CYS A 190 4.17 16.66 -2.67
CA CYS A 190 3.61 16.37 -3.99
C CYS A 190 3.83 14.89 -4.32
N SER A 191 2.82 14.26 -4.91
CA SER A 191 2.91 12.91 -5.45
C SER A 191 2.68 12.95 -6.95
N VAL A 192 3.66 12.45 -7.70
CA VAL A 192 3.56 12.30 -9.16
C VAL A 192 3.41 10.82 -9.45
N SER A 193 2.42 10.47 -10.27
CA SER A 193 2.16 9.08 -10.67
C SER A 193 1.98 9.03 -12.18
N LEU A 194 2.72 8.13 -12.83
CA LEU A 194 2.58 7.82 -14.24
C LEU A 194 1.84 6.49 -14.36
N VAL A 195 0.66 6.51 -14.97
CA VAL A 195 -0.21 5.34 -15.08
C VAL A 195 -0.50 5.08 -16.55
N GLN A 196 -0.35 3.83 -16.98
CA GLN A 196 -0.82 3.34 -18.28
C GLN A 196 -2.08 2.50 -18.08
N PRO A 197 -3.03 2.50 -19.05
CA PRO A 197 -4.24 1.69 -18.95
C PRO A 197 -3.92 0.20 -18.76
N ASP A 198 -4.63 -0.46 -17.84
CA ASP A 198 -4.48 -1.89 -17.60
C ASP A 198 -4.96 -2.70 -18.82
N GLU A 199 -4.13 -3.60 -19.33
CA GLU A 199 -4.43 -4.50 -20.45
C GLU A 199 -5.72 -5.31 -20.22
N ARG A 200 -6.02 -5.65 -18.96
CA ARG A 200 -7.23 -6.41 -18.59
C ARG A 200 -8.50 -5.60 -18.87
N LEU A 201 -8.46 -4.29 -18.65
CA LEU A 201 -9.58 -3.39 -18.95
C LEU A 201 -9.62 -3.00 -20.43
N ALA A 202 -8.47 -3.09 -21.11
CA ALA A 202 -8.29 -2.61 -22.47
C ALA A 202 -8.63 -3.63 -23.58
N ARG A 203 -9.53 -4.61 -23.35
CA ARG A 203 -9.96 -5.57 -24.40
C ARG A 203 -10.84 -4.96 -25.51
N ALA A 204 -10.61 -3.70 -25.88
CA ALA A 204 -10.99 -3.18 -27.18
C ALA A 204 -9.95 -3.66 -28.22
N PRO A 205 -10.35 -4.05 -29.45
CA PRO A 205 -9.40 -4.36 -30.51
C PRO A 205 -8.47 -3.16 -30.75
N GLY A 206 -7.16 -3.35 -30.50
CA GLY A 206 -6.14 -2.30 -30.62
C GLY A 206 -5.33 -1.96 -29.35
N SER A 207 -5.46 -2.70 -28.24
CA SER A 207 -4.60 -2.47 -27.07
C SER A 207 -3.14 -2.79 -27.37
N ALA A 208 -2.29 -1.77 -27.30
CA ALA A 208 -0.83 -1.95 -27.34
C ALA A 208 -0.35 -2.62 -26.04
N PRO A 209 0.73 -3.42 -26.09
CA PRO A 209 1.33 -3.98 -24.88
C PRO A 209 1.80 -2.86 -23.94
N LEU A 210 1.86 -3.16 -22.64
CA LEU A 210 2.49 -2.26 -21.66
C LEU A 210 3.89 -1.85 -22.12
N ILE A 211 4.19 -0.56 -21.99
CA ILE A 211 5.51 -0.03 -22.33
C ILE A 211 6.33 0.21 -21.06
N ALA A 212 7.65 0.13 -21.20
CA ALA A 212 8.56 0.67 -20.18
C ALA A 212 8.39 2.19 -20.16
N ALA A 213 7.90 2.71 -19.04
CA ALA A 213 7.62 4.12 -18.87
C ALA A 213 8.26 4.62 -17.57
N GLY A 214 8.71 5.88 -17.60
CA GLY A 214 9.28 6.57 -16.46
C GLY A 214 9.19 8.07 -16.69
N PHE A 215 9.51 8.84 -15.67
CA PHE A 215 9.60 10.29 -15.76
C PHE A 215 10.79 10.78 -14.94
N VAL A 216 11.27 11.96 -15.29
CA VAL A 216 12.25 12.71 -14.51
C VAL A 216 11.59 13.98 -14.00
N VAL A 217 11.98 14.42 -12.80
CA VAL A 217 11.53 15.69 -12.23
C VAL A 217 12.67 16.69 -12.42
N LEU A 218 12.36 17.80 -13.11
CA LEU A 218 13.33 18.85 -13.37
C LEU A 218 12.88 20.14 -12.68
N GLN A 219 13.81 20.86 -12.07
CA GLN A 219 13.60 22.19 -11.54
C GLN A 219 13.79 23.20 -12.68
N GLN A 220 12.83 24.11 -12.81
CA GLN A 220 12.88 25.18 -13.80
C GLN A 220 13.14 26.52 -13.10
N ASP A 221 14.31 27.10 -13.36
CA ASP A 221 14.70 28.43 -12.88
C ASP A 221 14.72 29.41 -14.07
N GLY A 222 13.61 30.11 -14.28
CA GLY A 222 13.42 30.98 -15.45
C GLY A 222 13.36 30.17 -16.76
N ASN A 223 14.35 30.36 -17.64
CA ASN A 223 14.51 29.62 -18.90
C ASN A 223 15.46 28.41 -18.77
N SER A 224 16.10 28.21 -17.62
CA SER A 224 17.00 27.09 -17.38
C SER A 224 16.27 25.92 -16.73
N VAL A 225 16.63 24.70 -17.11
CA VAL A 225 16.06 23.46 -16.56
C VAL A 225 17.20 22.61 -16.04
N VAL A 226 17.11 22.21 -14.78
CA VAL A 226 18.12 21.40 -14.08
C VAL A 226 17.44 20.16 -13.49
N GLU A 227 18.07 19.00 -13.58
CA GLU A 227 17.54 17.77 -12.98
C GLU A 227 17.57 17.85 -11.45
N VAL A 228 16.45 17.49 -10.81
CA VAL A 228 16.37 17.45 -9.35
C VAL A 228 16.86 16.08 -8.90
N ALA A 229 17.92 16.06 -8.11
CA ALA A 229 18.46 14.86 -7.48
C ALA A 229 17.54 14.31 -6.39
#